data_AF-A0A956LAR1-F1
#
_entry.id   AF-A0A956LAR1-F1
#
_cell.length_a   1.000
_cell.length_b   1.000
_cell.length_c   1.000
_cell.angle_alpha   90.00
_cell.angle_beta   90.00
_cell.angle_gamma   90.00
#
_symmetry.space_group_name_H-M   'P 1'
#
loop_
_entity.id
_entity.type
_entity.pdbx_description
1 polymer ?
#
loop_
_entity_poly.entity_id
_entity_poly.type
_entity_poly.pdbx_seq_one_letter_code
_entity_poly.pdbx_strand_id
1 'polypeptide(L)'
;MEQVLLFVRHGSIPVRELGGAGPVEPLAPLRRRGLSPRGREEARAAQAYVRRWLEEHGRVVERVYVARSRRAEETCEQVFASAVPRERARLRPGHLRPQLDAWFTGGGPSAVIALVGHGPSLQELLADAAPDAPDVARVFGVVAVFARERGGPWRLRALGPLGAGAGQVGSSGEADDEARDDKTPDARER
;
A
#
# COMPACT_ATOMS: atom_id res chain seq x y z
N MET A 1 2.54 25.27 -4.73
CA MET A 1 1.66 24.55 -3.79
C MET A 1 2.04 23.07 -3.81
N GLU A 2 2.05 22.42 -2.65
CA GLU A 2 2.64 21.09 -2.46
C GLU A 2 1.62 19.96 -2.68
N GLN A 3 1.98 19.01 -3.54
CA GLN A 3 1.27 17.76 -3.80
C GLN A 3 1.71 16.71 -2.80
N VAL A 4 0.76 15.95 -2.24
CA VAL A 4 1.04 14.97 -1.18
C VAL A 4 0.56 13.60 -1.61
N LEU A 5 1.45 12.62 -1.49
CA LEU A 5 1.19 11.21 -1.71
C LEU A 5 1.30 10.48 -0.37
N LEU A 6 0.22 9.83 0.05
CA LEU A 6 0.19 9.00 1.24
C LEU A 6 0.22 7.54 0.81
N PHE A 7 1.25 6.81 1.20
CA PHE A 7 1.33 5.38 0.95
C PHE A 7 0.98 4.60 2.22
N VAL A 8 0.16 3.56 2.08
CA VAL A 8 -0.21 2.63 3.15
C VAL A 8 0.11 1.21 2.70
N ARG A 9 1.01 0.55 3.40
CA ARG A 9 1.22 -0.88 3.23
C ARG A 9 0.03 -1.62 3.85
N HIS A 10 -0.46 -2.65 3.18
CA HIS A 10 -1.45 -3.51 3.83
C HIS A 10 -0.89 -4.11 5.14
N GLY A 11 -1.78 -4.36 6.10
CA GLY A 11 -1.42 -5.05 7.34
C GLY A 11 -0.97 -6.50 7.10
N SER A 12 -0.36 -7.09 8.12
CA SER A 12 0.11 -8.47 8.11
C SER A 12 -1.01 -9.47 7.81
N ILE A 13 -0.64 -10.56 7.13
CA ILE A 13 -1.52 -11.69 6.82
C ILE A 13 -1.21 -12.88 7.73
N PRO A 14 -2.12 -13.87 7.83
CA PRO A 14 -1.79 -15.16 8.43
C PRO A 14 -0.66 -15.81 7.63
N VAL A 15 0.41 -16.18 8.31
CA VAL A 15 1.49 -17.03 7.79
C VAL A 15 1.40 -18.39 8.45
N ARG A 16 1.77 -19.43 7.71
CA ARG A 16 1.81 -20.79 8.25
C ARG A 16 3.00 -20.86 9.20
N GLU A 17 2.77 -21.12 10.48
CA GLU A 17 3.86 -21.42 11.41
C GLU A 17 4.44 -22.79 11.04
N LEU A 18 5.69 -22.81 10.57
CA LEU A 18 6.46 -24.03 10.37
C LEU A 18 6.89 -24.54 11.76
N GLY A 19 6.06 -25.36 12.42
CA GLY A 19 6.44 -25.96 13.70
C GLY A 19 5.36 -26.69 14.50
N GLY A 20 4.07 -26.55 14.17
CA GLY A 20 2.99 -27.22 14.89
C GLY A 20 2.80 -28.69 14.48
N ALA A 21 2.89 -29.62 15.43
CA ALA A 21 2.52 -31.03 15.25
C ALA A 21 0.99 -31.17 15.21
N GLY A 22 0.36 -30.76 14.10
CA GLY A 22 -1.07 -30.87 13.89
C GLY A 22 -1.42 -30.87 12.40
N PRO A 23 -2.60 -31.39 12.02
CA PRO A 23 -3.08 -31.32 10.65
C PRO A 23 -3.18 -29.85 10.24
N VAL A 24 -2.47 -29.48 9.18
CA VAL A 24 -2.44 -28.09 8.74
C VAL A 24 -3.57 -27.86 7.76
N GLU A 25 -4.57 -27.07 8.18
CA GLU A 25 -5.56 -26.58 7.24
C GLU A 25 -4.88 -25.77 6.13
N PRO A 26 -5.28 -25.99 4.85
CA PRO A 26 -4.74 -25.23 3.75
C PRO A 26 -5.16 -23.76 3.88
N LEU A 27 -4.19 -22.86 3.90
CA LEU A 27 -4.46 -21.42 3.83
C LEU A 27 -5.12 -21.07 2.49
N ALA A 28 -6.03 -20.09 2.51
CA ALA A 28 -6.60 -19.52 1.30
C ALA A 28 -5.50 -19.03 0.32
N PRO A 29 -5.78 -18.95 -0.99
CA PRO A 29 -4.87 -18.36 -1.98
C PRO A 29 -4.38 -16.99 -1.52
N LEU A 30 -3.11 -16.67 -1.76
CA LEU A 30 -2.45 -15.47 -1.19
C LEU A 30 -3.24 -14.17 -1.43
N ARG A 31 -3.81 -13.98 -2.63
CA ARG A 31 -4.64 -12.81 -2.98
C ARG A 31 -5.96 -12.71 -2.19
N ARG A 32 -6.50 -13.86 -1.75
CA ARG A 32 -7.74 -13.97 -0.98
C ARG A 32 -7.52 -13.99 0.53
N ARG A 33 -6.27 -13.96 1.00
CA ARG A 33 -5.95 -13.83 2.43
C ARG A 33 -6.28 -12.41 2.90
N GLY A 34 -7.09 -12.34 3.95
CA GLY A 34 -7.35 -11.11 4.68
C GLY A 34 -6.27 -10.82 5.72
N LEU A 35 -6.51 -9.80 6.54
CA LEU A 35 -5.66 -9.40 7.64
C LEU A 35 -5.67 -10.45 8.76
N SER A 36 -4.49 -10.69 9.33
CA SER A 36 -4.36 -11.38 10.62
C SER A 36 -4.84 -10.48 11.77
N PRO A 37 -5.02 -11.00 13.00
CA PRO A 37 -5.27 -10.16 14.17
C PRO A 37 -4.24 -9.03 14.33
N ARG A 38 -2.95 -9.35 14.19
CA ARG A 38 -1.85 -8.37 14.18
C ARG A 38 -1.98 -7.38 13.01
N GLY A 39 -2.34 -7.85 11.81
CA GLY A 39 -2.57 -6.98 10.66
C GLY A 39 -3.70 -5.97 10.87
N ARG A 40 -4.74 -6.33 11.62
CA ARG A 40 -5.80 -5.39 12.03
C ARG A 40 -5.28 -4.36 13.03
N GLU A 41 -4.42 -4.73 13.97
CA GLU A 41 -3.80 -3.77 14.88
C GLU A 41 -2.90 -2.78 14.15
N GLU A 42 -2.09 -3.27 13.21
CA GLU A 42 -1.27 -2.46 12.31
C GLU A 42 -2.12 -1.44 11.53
N ALA A 43 -3.25 -1.89 10.97
CA ALA A 43 -4.19 -1.00 10.27
C ALA A 43 -4.85 0.03 11.21
N ARG A 44 -5.11 -0.30 12.49
CA ARG A 44 -5.65 0.66 13.49
C ARG A 44 -4.62 1.73 13.83
N ALA A 45 -3.37 1.31 14.02
CA ALA A 45 -2.27 2.22 14.30
C ALA A 45 -2.01 3.15 13.09
N ALA A 46 -2.09 2.62 11.87
CA ALA A 46 -2.05 3.42 10.64
C ALA A 46 -3.22 4.41 10.56
N GLN A 47 -4.45 4.00 10.87
CA GLN A 47 -5.62 4.89 10.92
C GLN A 47 -5.36 6.09 11.84
N ALA A 48 -4.94 5.84 13.08
CA ALA A 48 -4.68 6.90 14.06
C ALA A 48 -3.59 7.86 13.58
N TYR A 49 -2.54 7.33 12.96
CA TYR A 49 -1.45 8.12 12.39
C TYR A 49 -1.93 9.00 11.23
N VAL A 50 -2.61 8.42 10.24
CA VAL A 50 -3.11 9.12 9.05
C VAL A 50 -4.06 10.24 9.46
N ARG A 51 -5.01 9.94 10.36
CA ARG A 51 -5.95 10.93 10.87
C ARG A 51 -5.22 12.13 11.49
N ARG A 52 -4.32 11.88 12.43
CA ARG A 52 -3.57 12.94 13.11
C ARG A 52 -2.76 13.78 12.11
N TRP A 53 -2.05 13.12 11.20
CA TRP A 53 -1.24 13.83 10.19
C TRP A 53 -2.10 14.73 9.30
N LEU A 54 -3.25 14.25 8.83
CA LEU A 54 -4.17 15.04 8.02
C LEU A 54 -4.74 16.25 8.78
N GLU A 55 -5.13 16.06 10.04
CA GLU A 55 -5.64 17.12 10.92
C GLU A 55 -4.58 18.21 11.16
N GLU A 56 -3.35 17.80 11.52
CA GLU A 56 -2.21 18.71 11.78
C GLU A 56 -1.85 19.57 10.55
N HIS A 57 -2.05 19.05 9.34
CA HIS A 57 -1.68 19.73 8.10
C HIS A 57 -2.88 20.37 7.38
N GLY A 58 -4.10 20.29 7.94
CA GLY A 58 -5.32 20.81 7.33
C GLY A 58 -5.63 20.19 5.95
N ARG A 59 -5.38 18.89 5.80
CA ARG A 59 -5.49 18.17 4.52
C ARG A 59 -6.65 17.18 4.53
N VAL A 60 -7.16 16.85 3.35
CA VAL A 60 -8.15 15.78 3.13
C VAL A 60 -7.66 14.84 2.03
N VAL A 61 -8.05 13.57 2.13
CA VAL A 61 -7.75 12.57 1.09
C VAL A 61 -8.73 12.75 -0.06
N GLU A 62 -8.24 13.14 -1.22
CA GLU A 62 -9.07 13.34 -2.40
C GLU A 62 -9.39 11.98 -3.03
N ARG A 63 -8.36 11.16 -3.25
CA ARG A 63 -8.50 9.86 -3.88
C ARG A 63 -7.69 8.81 -3.16
N VAL A 64 -8.21 7.59 -3.08
CA VAL A 64 -7.47 6.40 -2.69
C VAL A 64 -7.44 5.38 -3.82
N TYR A 65 -6.26 4.84 -4.11
CA TYR A 65 -6.09 3.71 -5.03
C TYR A 65 -5.69 2.46 -4.25
N VAL A 66 -6.44 1.38 -4.43
CA VAL A 66 -6.29 0.16 -3.64
C VAL A 66 -5.86 -0.99 -4.53
N ALA A 67 -4.79 -1.70 -4.15
CA ALA A 67 -4.35 -2.92 -4.80
C ALA A 67 -5.44 -4.01 -4.79
N ARG A 68 -5.40 -4.89 -5.78
CA ARG A 68 -6.40 -5.98 -5.96
C ARG A 68 -6.11 -7.18 -5.06
N SER A 69 -6.00 -6.95 -3.75
CA SER A 69 -5.89 -8.00 -2.75
C SER A 69 -6.82 -7.73 -1.57
N ARG A 70 -7.40 -8.79 -1.00
CA ARG A 70 -8.34 -8.68 0.13
C ARG A 70 -7.73 -7.92 1.31
N ARG A 71 -6.48 -8.24 1.68
CA ARG A 71 -5.73 -7.53 2.72
C ARG A 71 -5.58 -6.02 2.47
N ALA A 72 -5.41 -5.59 1.21
CA ALA A 72 -5.31 -4.18 0.88
C ALA A 72 -6.68 -3.48 0.99
N GLU A 73 -7.76 -4.16 0.61
CA GLU A 73 -9.12 -3.66 0.79
C GLU A 73 -9.47 -3.50 2.27
N GLU A 74 -9.25 -4.54 3.08
CA GLU A 74 -9.50 -4.51 4.52
C GLU A 74 -8.65 -3.43 5.21
N THR A 75 -7.38 -3.28 4.81
CA THR A 75 -6.53 -2.20 5.34
C THR A 75 -7.08 -0.83 4.94
N CYS A 76 -7.48 -0.65 3.69
CA CYS A 76 -8.01 0.62 3.20
C CYS A 76 -9.28 1.03 3.97
N GLU A 77 -10.21 0.09 4.13
CA GLU A 77 -11.47 0.33 4.85
C GLU A 77 -11.21 0.76 6.28
N GLN A 78 -10.26 0.12 6.93
CA GLN A 78 -9.95 0.43 8.32
C GLN A 78 -9.16 1.75 8.47
N VAL A 79 -8.15 1.98 7.64
CA VAL A 79 -7.29 3.19 7.72
C VAL A 79 -8.07 4.46 7.37
N PHE A 80 -9.00 4.38 6.41
CA PHE A 80 -9.76 5.55 5.96
C PHE A 80 -11.18 5.62 6.52
N ALA A 81 -11.54 4.77 7.49
CA ALA A 81 -12.86 4.80 8.15
C ALA A 81 -13.22 6.18 8.74
N SER A 82 -12.23 6.92 9.24
CA SER A 82 -12.40 8.26 9.81
C SER A 82 -11.92 9.40 8.91
N ALA A 83 -11.31 9.08 7.77
CA ALA A 83 -10.75 10.02 6.81
C ALA A 83 -11.23 9.64 5.40
N VAL A 84 -12.55 9.63 5.22
CA VAL A 84 -13.22 9.07 4.05
C VAL A 84 -12.76 9.81 2.79
N PRO A 85 -12.14 9.11 1.82
CA PRO A 85 -11.69 9.72 0.58
C PRO A 85 -12.89 10.08 -0.30
N ARG A 86 -12.77 11.14 -1.10
CA ARG A 86 -13.85 11.52 -2.04
C ARG A 86 -14.01 10.50 -3.16
N GLU A 87 -12.92 9.88 -3.59
CA GLU A 87 -12.91 8.86 -4.62
C GLU A 87 -12.11 7.63 -4.18
N ARG A 88 -12.64 6.43 -4.48
CA ARG A 88 -11.95 5.16 -4.29
C ARG A 88 -11.85 4.45 -5.64
N ALA A 89 -10.64 4.10 -6.03
CA ALA A 89 -10.34 3.43 -7.29
C ALA A 89 -9.42 2.22 -7.09
N ARG A 90 -9.32 1.37 -8.13
CA ARG A 90 -8.40 0.24 -8.15
C ARG A 90 -7.03 0.71 -8.62
N LEU A 91 -5.99 0.33 -7.89
CA LEU A 91 -4.62 0.47 -8.36
C LEU A 91 -4.43 -0.50 -9.53
N ARG A 92 -4.02 0.03 -10.68
CA ARG A 92 -3.71 -0.78 -11.86
C ARG A 92 -2.23 -1.20 -11.78
N PRO A 93 -1.91 -2.49 -12.01
CA PRO A 93 -0.52 -2.91 -12.14
C PRO A 93 0.17 -2.18 -13.31
N GLY A 94 1.49 -1.99 -13.23
CA GLY A 94 2.29 -1.28 -14.23
C GLY A 94 2.99 -0.02 -13.69
N HIS A 95 3.54 0.79 -14.59
CA HIS A 95 4.35 1.97 -14.25
C HIS A 95 3.58 3.01 -13.43
N LEU A 96 3.81 3.03 -12.12
CA LEU A 96 3.13 3.90 -11.16
C LEU A 96 3.44 5.40 -11.40
N ARG A 97 4.59 5.70 -12.00
CA ARG A 97 5.10 7.06 -12.19
C ARG A 97 4.29 7.90 -13.20
N PRO A 98 4.06 7.45 -14.47
CA PRO A 98 3.14 8.14 -15.37
C PRO A 98 1.73 8.32 -14.79
N GLN A 99 1.27 7.35 -13.97
CA GLN A 99 -0.04 7.42 -13.33
C GLN A 99 -0.08 8.51 -12.25
N LEU A 100 0.95 8.59 -11.39
CA LEU A 100 1.05 9.65 -10.39
C LEU A 100 1.03 11.04 -11.03
N ASP A 101 1.83 11.26 -12.07
CA ASP A 101 1.86 12.56 -12.75
C ASP A 101 0.52 12.91 -13.37
N ALA A 102 -0.16 11.96 -14.01
CA ALA A 102 -1.51 12.15 -14.52
C ALA A 102 -2.52 12.47 -13.40
N TRP A 103 -2.49 11.75 -12.28
CA TRP A 103 -3.44 11.98 -11.17
C TRP A 103 -3.28 13.38 -10.57
N PHE A 104 -2.05 13.87 -10.49
CA PHE A 104 -1.75 15.19 -9.93
C PHE A 104 -1.84 16.35 -10.94
N THR A 105 -1.88 16.06 -12.24
CA THR A 105 -2.05 17.08 -13.30
C THR A 105 -3.48 17.62 -13.34
N GLY A 106 -4.48 16.79 -13.01
CA GLY A 106 -5.89 17.18 -12.96
C GLY A 106 -6.42 17.56 -11.56
N GLY A 107 -5.61 17.42 -10.51
CA GLY A 107 -6.03 17.65 -9.12
C GLY A 107 -5.90 19.11 -8.68
N GLY A 108 -6.79 19.52 -7.77
CA GLY A 108 -6.63 20.77 -7.03
C GLY A 108 -5.32 20.75 -6.21
N PRO A 109 -4.69 21.90 -5.98
CA PRO A 109 -3.33 21.97 -5.46
C PRO A 109 -3.19 21.56 -3.98
N SER A 110 -4.30 21.25 -3.31
CA SER A 110 -4.37 20.73 -1.92
C SER A 110 -4.62 19.22 -1.82
N ALA A 111 -4.81 18.52 -2.94
CA ALA A 111 -5.24 17.13 -2.97
C ALA A 111 -4.17 16.18 -2.40
N VAL A 112 -4.56 15.35 -1.43
CA VAL A 112 -3.79 14.18 -1.01
C VAL A 112 -4.28 12.97 -1.81
N ILE A 113 -3.35 12.25 -2.43
CA ILE A 113 -3.64 10.95 -3.05
C ILE A 113 -3.09 9.86 -2.15
N ALA A 114 -3.92 8.87 -1.84
CA ALA A 114 -3.53 7.72 -1.06
C ALA A 114 -3.36 6.46 -1.93
N LEU A 115 -2.36 5.64 -1.64
CA LEU A 115 -2.15 4.32 -2.24
C LEU A 115 -2.16 3.27 -1.14
N VAL A 116 -2.90 2.17 -1.33
CA VAL A 116 -2.95 1.04 -0.40
C VAL A 116 -2.50 -0.21 -1.13
N GLY A 117 -1.35 -0.78 -0.75
CA GLY A 117 -0.77 -1.87 -1.53
C GLY A 117 0.45 -2.56 -0.93
N HIS A 118 1.25 -3.18 -1.82
CA HIS A 118 2.43 -3.97 -1.45
C HIS A 118 3.70 -3.11 -1.40
N GLY A 119 4.65 -3.53 -0.56
CA GLY A 119 5.96 -2.89 -0.43
C GLY A 119 6.78 -2.77 -1.72
N PRO A 120 6.78 -3.76 -2.65
CA PRO A 120 7.57 -3.65 -3.89
C PRO A 120 7.14 -2.49 -4.79
N SER A 121 5.84 -2.23 -4.94
CA SER A 121 5.35 -1.05 -5.70
C SER A 121 5.73 0.28 -5.04
N LEU A 122 6.00 0.26 -3.73
CA LEU A 122 6.52 1.42 -3.00
C LEU A 122 8.03 1.57 -3.20
N GLN A 123 8.78 0.46 -3.27
CA GLN A 123 10.24 0.49 -3.46
C GLN A 123 10.64 1.24 -4.73
N GLU A 124 9.87 1.09 -5.81
CA GLU A 124 10.05 1.88 -7.03
C GLU A 124 9.90 3.39 -6.78
N LEU A 125 8.87 3.80 -6.00
CA LEU A 125 8.66 5.20 -5.66
C LEU A 125 9.73 5.77 -4.73
N LEU A 126 10.25 4.95 -3.82
CA LEU A 126 11.27 5.36 -2.86
C LEU A 126 12.65 5.47 -3.45
N ALA A 127 13.00 4.55 -4.35
CA ALA A 127 14.26 4.63 -5.09
C ALA A 127 14.38 5.97 -5.81
N ASP A 128 13.26 6.51 -6.30
CA ASP A 128 13.18 7.83 -6.93
C ASP A 128 13.06 9.00 -5.92
N ALA A 129 12.28 8.84 -4.85
CA ALA A 129 11.97 9.91 -3.90
C ALA A 129 13.05 10.14 -2.83
N ALA A 130 13.89 9.13 -2.60
CA ALA A 130 14.97 9.16 -1.63
C ALA A 130 16.12 8.24 -2.10
N PRO A 131 16.79 8.57 -3.22
CA PRO A 131 17.87 7.76 -3.79
C PRO A 131 19.01 7.53 -2.78
N ASP A 132 19.22 8.47 -1.85
CA ASP A 132 20.22 8.40 -0.80
C ASP A 132 19.75 7.69 0.48
N ALA A 133 18.51 7.16 0.51
CA ALA A 133 17.93 6.50 1.68
C ALA A 133 17.47 5.05 1.40
N PRO A 134 18.37 4.16 0.91
CA PRO A 134 18.04 2.78 0.56
C PRO A 134 17.53 1.96 1.76
N ASP A 135 17.88 2.33 2.98
CA ASP A 135 17.40 1.65 4.19
C ASP A 135 15.96 2.00 4.56
N VAL A 136 15.45 3.14 4.10
CA VAL A 136 14.03 3.47 4.26
C VAL A 136 13.20 2.39 3.57
N ALA A 137 13.67 1.90 2.40
CA ALA A 137 13.07 0.81 1.64
C ALA A 137 12.84 -0.48 2.46
N ARG A 138 13.72 -0.72 3.44
CA ARG A 138 13.81 -1.91 4.27
C ARG A 138 13.09 -1.77 5.62
N VAL A 139 12.91 -0.53 6.10
CA VAL A 139 12.47 -0.23 7.48
C VAL A 139 11.01 0.23 7.54
N PHE A 140 10.19 0.00 6.50
CA PHE A 140 8.87 0.64 6.48
C PHE A 140 7.93 0.31 7.63
N GLY A 141 7.43 1.40 8.20
CA GLY A 141 6.15 1.44 8.86
C GLY A 141 4.97 1.20 7.92
N VAL A 142 3.80 1.07 8.51
CA VAL A 142 2.55 0.79 7.78
C VAL A 142 2.17 1.96 6.86
N VAL A 143 2.68 3.17 7.12
CA VAL A 143 2.39 4.42 6.40
C VAL A 143 3.67 5.19 6.06
N ALA A 144 3.74 5.73 4.85
CA ALA A 144 4.75 6.69 4.41
C ALA A 144 4.07 7.91 3.76
N VAL A 145 4.56 9.11 4.05
CA VAL A 145 4.05 10.35 3.47
C VAL A 145 5.14 11.00 2.62
N PHE A 146 4.83 11.22 1.35
CA PHE A 146 5.68 11.92 0.40
C PHE A 146 5.04 13.23 0.00
N ALA A 147 5.87 14.21 -0.30
CA ALA A 147 5.40 15.46 -0.84
C ALA A 147 6.35 16.01 -1.91
N ARG A 148 5.81 16.78 -2.84
CA ARG A 148 6.57 17.49 -3.86
C ARG A 148 5.95 18.83 -4.19
N GLU A 149 6.78 19.75 -4.66
CA GLU A 149 6.29 20.87 -5.44
C GLU A 149 5.88 20.41 -6.84
N ARG A 150 4.99 21.14 -7.50
CA ARG A 150 4.52 20.79 -8.85
C ARG A 150 5.71 20.71 -9.82
N GLY A 151 5.90 19.54 -10.44
CA GLY A 151 7.01 19.29 -11.36
C GLY A 151 8.36 18.99 -10.67
N GLY A 152 8.42 19.05 -9.34
CA GLY A 152 9.60 18.71 -8.56
C GLY A 152 9.69 17.22 -8.19
N PRO A 153 10.80 16.80 -7.57
CA PRO A 153 10.97 15.43 -7.09
C PRO A 153 10.10 15.17 -5.86
N TRP A 154 9.65 13.92 -5.71
CA TRP A 154 9.05 13.43 -4.48
C TRP A 154 10.08 13.43 -3.35
N ARG A 155 9.66 13.86 -2.15
CA ARG A 155 10.48 13.83 -0.94
C ARG A 155 9.71 13.16 0.18
N LEU A 156 10.37 12.28 0.92
CA LEU A 156 9.81 11.72 2.14
C LEU A 156 9.63 12.81 3.19
N ARG A 157 8.43 12.93 3.75
CA ARG A 157 8.09 13.89 4.80
C ARG A 157 7.90 13.23 6.15
N ALA A 158 7.30 12.03 6.17
CA ALA A 158 7.01 11.34 7.41
C ALA A 158 6.89 9.83 7.21
N LEU A 159 7.14 9.08 8.28
CA LEU A 159 6.94 7.63 8.38
C LEU A 159 6.16 7.34 9.67
N GLY A 160 5.30 6.32 9.63
CA GLY A 160 4.64 5.86 10.84
C GLY A 160 3.69 4.70 10.62
N PRO A 161 3.09 4.20 11.70
CA PRO A 161 3.86 3.52 12.74
C PRO A 161 4.79 2.46 12.14
N LEU A 162 6.01 2.32 12.67
CA LEU A 162 6.89 1.20 12.33
C LEU A 162 6.18 -0.10 12.73
N GLY A 163 5.91 -0.98 11.77
CA GLY A 163 5.39 -2.30 12.11
C GLY A 163 6.44 -3.01 12.98
N ALA A 164 6.01 -3.77 13.99
CA ALA A 164 6.91 -4.51 14.90
C ALA A 164 7.74 -5.63 14.21
N GLY A 165 7.84 -5.62 12.88
CA GLY A 165 8.63 -6.52 12.05
C GLY A 165 9.74 -5.82 11.26
N ALA A 166 9.99 -4.52 11.48
CA ALA A 166 11.08 -3.78 10.82
C ALA A 166 12.51 -4.31 11.14
N GLY A 167 12.63 -5.40 11.91
CA GLY A 167 13.90 -6.04 12.26
C GLY A 167 14.08 -7.49 11.77
N GLN A 168 13.15 -8.09 11.02
CA GLN A 168 13.35 -9.44 10.47
C GLN A 168 12.88 -9.53 9.01
N VAL A 169 13.82 -9.26 8.10
CA VAL A 169 13.65 -9.58 6.68
C VAL A 169 14.20 -10.99 6.46
N GLY A 170 13.33 -11.99 6.59
CA GLY A 170 13.52 -13.27 5.93
C GLY A 170 13.23 -13.07 4.45
N SER A 171 14.28 -13.08 3.63
CA SER A 171 14.21 -13.17 2.17
C SER A 171 13.29 -14.32 1.76
N SER A 172 12.05 -14.01 1.42
CA SER A 172 11.22 -14.87 0.56
C SER A 172 10.82 -14.00 -0.63
N GLY A 173 11.72 -13.97 -1.61
CA GLY A 173 11.37 -13.55 -2.96
C GLY A 173 10.41 -14.58 -3.54
N GLU A 174 9.14 -14.46 -3.23
CA GLU A 174 8.09 -14.99 -4.11
C GLU A 174 7.71 -13.84 -5.04
N ALA A 175 8.32 -13.85 -6.23
CA ALA A 175 7.84 -13.06 -7.34
C ALA A 175 6.38 -13.46 -7.58
N ASP A 176 5.46 -12.51 -7.33
CA ASP A 176 4.07 -12.65 -7.71
C ASP A 176 4.03 -12.87 -9.23
N ASP A 177 3.71 -14.09 -9.64
CA ASP A 177 3.41 -14.47 -11.01
C ASP A 177 2.08 -13.79 -11.42
N GLU A 178 2.12 -12.48 -11.68
CA GLU A 178 0.97 -11.66 -12.11
C GLU A 178 0.67 -11.84 -13.62
N ALA A 179 1.37 -12.71 -14.35
CA ALA A 179 1.34 -12.70 -15.81
C ALA A 179 0.73 -13.94 -16.51
N ARG A 180 0.17 -14.91 -15.78
CA ARG A 180 -0.34 -16.14 -16.40
C ARG A 180 -1.69 -16.58 -15.84
N ASP A 181 -2.75 -15.95 -16.32
CA ASP A 181 -4.04 -16.63 -16.45
C ASP A 181 -4.97 -15.77 -17.33
N ASP A 182 -4.75 -15.84 -18.65
CA ASP A 182 -5.80 -15.54 -19.62
C ASP A 182 -5.56 -16.31 -20.93
N LYS A 183 -5.69 -17.64 -20.86
CA LYS A 183 -6.01 -18.50 -22.02
C LYS A 183 -6.75 -19.75 -21.54
N THR A 184 -8.01 -19.58 -21.17
CA THR A 184 -8.98 -20.69 -21.28
C THR A 184 -9.51 -20.65 -22.72
N PRO A 185 -9.14 -21.59 -23.62
CA PRO A 185 -9.84 -21.68 -24.89
C PRO A 185 -11.27 -22.16 -24.62
N ASP A 186 -12.22 -21.39 -25.13
CA ASP A 186 -13.65 -21.65 -25.05
C ASP A 186 -13.96 -22.99 -25.74
N ALA A 187 -14.42 -23.96 -24.95
CA ALA A 187 -14.92 -25.22 -25.43
C ALA A 187 -16.35 -25.00 -25.94
N ARG A 188 -16.47 -24.51 -27.18
CA ARG A 188 -17.64 -24.61 -28.06
C ARG A 188 -17.31 -23.92 -29.38
N GLU A 189 -17.02 -24.71 -30.41
CA GLU A 189 -17.69 -24.61 -31.70
C GLU A 189 -17.30 -25.78 -32.61
N ARG A 190 -18.28 -26.68 -32.79
CA ARG A 190 -18.52 -27.64 -33.88
C ARG A 190 -17.70 -28.93 -33.92
#